data_AF-A0A9P5PZ96-F1
#
_entry.id   AF-A0A9P5PZ96-F1
#
_cell.length_a   1.000
_cell.length_b   1.000
_cell.length_c   1.000
_cell.angle_alpha   90.00
_cell.angle_beta   90.00
_cell.angle_gamma   90.00
#
_symmetry.space_group_name_H-M   'P 1'
#
loop_
_entity.id
_entity.type
_entity.pdbx_description
1 polymer ?
#
loop_
_entity_poly.entity_id
_entity_poly.type
_entity_poly.pdbx_seq_one_letter_code
_entity_poly.pdbx_strand_id
1 'polypeptide(L)'
;MAKVAIGFFWTVCCVVSSVSAHGYLAALTINGKTYSGNVPGAQATPSVIRQVSDISPVKGTSNPDLNCGLSAQLAADVATANPGDSLAFDWRGGDNQVCPMLTYMTSCGSTPCSQYNSSQSKWFKIAQVGQVSSGVWAQQAVMEAVSVGGAEFYPACSQLQVGGSQTGGPTEDELCLLPGAYSDTDPGIYDPDIYDPGAAPYIFPGPPVAAFAGGDAAGTSHVPAAGSGGSDSTSSSSSSSSSSSKSVCKLQKQTTLATDTSSFYRNHRRRRLFTSLFRDVTLLYRRSSA
;
A
#
# COMPACT_ATOMS: atom_id res chain seq x y z
N MET A 1 -46.05 35.09 44.54
CA MET A 1 -44.65 34.71 44.21
C MET A 1 -44.71 33.59 43.18
N ALA A 2 -44.44 33.90 41.91
CA ALA A 2 -44.43 32.92 40.82
C ALA A 2 -42.98 32.50 40.55
N LYS A 3 -42.69 31.20 40.61
CA LYS A 3 -41.39 30.63 40.20
C LYS A 3 -41.55 30.02 38.81
N VAL A 4 -41.04 30.72 37.80
CA VAL A 4 -40.88 30.18 36.44
C VAL A 4 -39.61 29.32 36.45
N ALA A 5 -39.76 28.01 36.25
CA ALA A 5 -38.63 27.12 36.04
C ALA A 5 -38.28 27.12 34.55
N ILE A 6 -37.18 27.77 34.18
CA ILE A 6 -36.61 27.74 32.84
C ILE A 6 -35.78 26.46 32.74
N GLY A 7 -36.32 25.43 32.09
CA GLY A 7 -35.59 24.22 31.74
C GLY A 7 -34.62 24.50 30.61
N PHE A 8 -33.32 24.50 30.89
CA PHE A 8 -32.28 24.51 29.87
C PHE A 8 -32.21 23.11 29.23
N PHE A 9 -32.87 22.94 28.08
CA PHE A 9 -32.66 21.77 27.23
C PHE A 9 -31.30 21.93 26.54
N TRP A 10 -30.28 21.29 27.10
CA TRP A 10 -28.96 21.22 26.48
C TRP A 10 -29.06 20.21 25.32
N THR A 11 -29.46 20.69 24.14
CA THR A 11 -29.33 19.93 22.90
C THR A 11 -27.84 19.74 22.65
N VAL A 12 -27.31 18.58 23.05
CA VAL A 12 -25.98 18.12 22.64
C VAL A 12 -26.06 17.92 21.13
N CYS A 13 -25.61 18.92 20.39
CA CYS A 13 -25.39 18.81 18.96
C CYS A 13 -24.25 17.81 18.78
N CYS A 14 -24.56 16.55 18.52
CA CYS A 14 -23.59 15.57 18.05
C CYS A 14 -23.08 16.05 16.69
N VAL A 15 -22.02 16.85 16.70
CA VAL A 15 -21.24 17.16 15.50
C VAL A 15 -20.54 15.85 15.13
N VAL A 16 -21.21 15.03 14.32
CA VAL A 16 -20.59 13.88 13.67
C VAL A 16 -19.54 14.49 12.76
N SER A 17 -18.28 14.47 13.20
CA SER A 17 -17.17 14.86 12.36
C SER A 17 -17.04 13.76 11.31
N SER A 18 -17.63 13.97 10.14
CA SER A 18 -17.43 13.13 8.96
C SER A 18 -15.99 13.32 8.50
N VAL A 19 -15.07 12.54 9.07
CA VAL A 19 -13.70 12.45 8.57
C VAL A 19 -13.76 11.70 7.25
N SER A 20 -13.57 12.42 6.15
CA SER A 20 -13.44 11.82 4.82
C SER A 20 -12.01 11.36 4.63
N ALA A 21 -11.83 10.05 4.52
CA ALA A 21 -10.52 9.41 4.38
C ALA A 21 -10.00 9.32 2.95
N HIS A 22 -10.81 9.79 2.03
CA HIS A 22 -10.76 9.48 0.62
C HIS A 22 -9.58 10.16 -0.08
N GLY A 23 -8.88 9.42 -0.94
CA GLY A 23 -7.77 9.99 -1.67
C GLY A 23 -7.45 9.27 -2.97
N TYR A 24 -6.62 9.92 -3.78
CA TYR A 24 -6.20 9.44 -5.08
C TYR A 24 -4.73 9.81 -5.33
N LEU A 25 -4.08 9.09 -6.26
CA LEU A 25 -2.70 9.38 -6.66
C LEU A 25 -2.70 10.62 -7.56
N ALA A 26 -2.23 11.74 -7.04
CA ALA A 26 -2.21 13.01 -7.75
C ALA A 26 -0.93 13.23 -8.56
N ALA A 27 0.19 12.66 -8.11
CA ALA A 27 1.42 12.71 -8.90
C ALA A 27 2.34 11.51 -8.63
N LEU A 28 3.09 11.15 -9.67
CA LEU A 28 4.18 10.19 -9.63
C LEU A 28 5.48 10.93 -9.90
N THR A 29 6.49 10.76 -9.05
CA THR A 29 7.84 11.28 -9.30
C THR A 29 8.81 10.13 -9.53
N ILE A 30 9.53 10.17 -10.66
CA ILE A 30 10.54 9.19 -11.05
C ILE A 30 11.87 9.92 -11.16
N ASN A 31 12.83 9.57 -10.29
CA ASN A 31 14.17 10.18 -10.27
C ASN A 31 14.13 11.73 -10.33
N GLY A 32 13.27 12.33 -9.51
CA GLY A 32 13.07 13.78 -9.44
C GLY A 32 12.16 14.40 -10.52
N LYS A 33 11.76 13.67 -11.56
CA LYS A 33 10.79 14.14 -12.57
C LYS A 33 9.37 13.81 -12.13
N THR A 34 8.55 14.83 -11.90
CA THR A 34 7.16 14.69 -11.51
C THR A 34 6.21 14.64 -12.72
N TYR A 35 5.27 13.71 -12.66
CA TYR A 35 4.18 13.50 -13.60
C TYR A 35 2.86 13.69 -12.86
N SER A 36 2.10 14.71 -13.23
CA SER A 36 0.79 14.99 -12.62
C SER A 36 -0.29 14.11 -13.22
N GLY A 37 -1.19 13.62 -12.36
CA GLY A 37 -2.40 12.91 -12.74
C GLY A 37 -3.60 13.84 -12.83
N ASN A 38 -4.69 13.30 -13.38
CA ASN A 38 -5.96 14.01 -13.46
C ASN A 38 -6.69 13.95 -12.10
N VAL A 39 -7.47 14.99 -11.80
CA VAL A 39 -8.42 14.97 -10.67
C VAL A 39 -9.54 13.97 -10.98
N PRO A 40 -9.97 13.10 -10.04
CA PRO A 40 -11.04 12.14 -10.28
C PRO A 40 -12.33 12.77 -10.81
N GLY A 41 -12.97 12.13 -11.78
CA GLY A 41 -14.23 12.57 -12.39
C GLY A 41 -14.16 13.85 -13.25
N ALA A 42 -13.04 14.57 -13.26
CA ALA A 42 -12.83 15.73 -14.12
C ALA A 42 -12.59 15.32 -15.59
N GLN A 43 -12.62 16.29 -16.50
CA GLN A 43 -12.24 16.04 -17.89
C GLN A 43 -10.77 15.60 -17.96
N ALA A 44 -10.52 14.44 -18.55
CA ALA A 44 -9.19 13.86 -18.63
C ALA A 44 -8.28 14.68 -19.56
N THR A 45 -7.05 14.93 -19.11
CA THR A 45 -5.94 15.41 -19.95
C THR A 45 -4.88 14.31 -20.07
N PRO A 46 -3.97 14.36 -21.07
CA PRO A 46 -2.87 13.41 -21.16
C PRO A 46 -2.07 13.34 -19.86
N SER A 47 -1.86 12.12 -19.37
CA SER A 47 -1.25 11.80 -18.08
C SER A 47 -0.69 10.39 -18.15
N VAL A 48 0.29 10.08 -17.30
CA VAL A 48 0.84 8.73 -17.12
C VAL A 48 0.05 7.92 -16.08
N ILE A 49 -0.73 8.59 -15.24
CA ILE A 49 -1.59 8.01 -14.20
C ILE A 49 -2.99 7.83 -14.78
N ARG A 50 -3.56 6.63 -14.62
CA ARG A 50 -4.95 6.31 -14.94
C ARG A 50 -5.90 7.05 -14.01
N GLN A 51 -6.83 7.79 -14.59
CA GLN A 51 -7.80 8.56 -13.83
C GLN A 51 -8.90 7.66 -13.30
N VAL A 52 -9.15 7.71 -11.99
CA VAL A 52 -10.31 7.06 -11.36
C VAL A 52 -11.55 7.97 -11.43
N SER A 53 -12.74 7.39 -11.37
CA SER A 53 -14.00 8.15 -11.46
C SER A 53 -14.32 8.91 -10.18
N ASP A 54 -13.91 8.39 -9.03
CA ASP A 54 -14.22 8.94 -7.70
C ASP A 54 -13.09 8.62 -6.70
N ILE A 55 -13.04 9.38 -5.59
CA ILE A 55 -12.06 9.18 -4.50
C ILE A 55 -12.50 8.14 -3.47
N SER A 56 -13.69 7.54 -3.61
CA SER A 56 -14.19 6.45 -2.76
C SER A 56 -13.25 5.25 -2.75
N PRO A 57 -13.20 4.49 -1.65
CA PRO A 57 -12.45 3.25 -1.64
C PRO A 57 -13.11 2.21 -2.54
N VAL A 58 -12.26 1.34 -3.08
CA VAL A 58 -12.68 0.03 -3.57
C VAL A 58 -12.91 -0.84 -2.34
N LYS A 59 -14.10 -1.47 -2.24
CA LYS A 59 -14.46 -2.38 -1.14
C LYS A 59 -14.64 -3.81 -1.64
N GLY A 60 -14.24 -4.77 -0.79
CA GLY A 60 -14.30 -6.21 -1.03
C GLY A 60 -13.15 -6.74 -1.88
N THR A 61 -12.51 -7.84 -1.45
CA THR A 61 -11.31 -8.38 -2.13
C THR A 61 -11.57 -9.02 -3.51
N SER A 62 -12.84 -9.20 -3.87
CA SER A 62 -13.27 -9.71 -5.19
C SER A 62 -13.63 -8.60 -6.18
N ASN A 63 -13.50 -7.33 -5.80
CA ASN A 63 -13.91 -6.21 -6.62
C ASN A 63 -12.99 -6.06 -7.85
N PRO A 64 -13.54 -5.97 -9.09
CA PRO A 64 -12.74 -5.85 -10.30
C PRO A 64 -11.88 -4.59 -10.36
N ASP A 65 -12.24 -3.54 -9.63
CA ASP A 65 -11.51 -2.26 -9.60
C ASP A 65 -10.24 -2.31 -8.74
N LEU A 66 -9.95 -3.44 -8.05
CA LEU A 66 -8.74 -3.59 -7.23
C LEU A 66 -7.42 -3.48 -8.01
N ASN A 67 -7.45 -3.65 -9.33
CA ASN A 67 -6.24 -3.59 -10.13
C ASN A 67 -5.73 -2.16 -10.35
N CYS A 68 -6.61 -1.17 -10.49
CA CYS A 68 -6.25 0.18 -10.94
C CYS A 68 -7.09 1.31 -10.32
N GLY A 69 -8.08 1.01 -9.49
CA GLY A 69 -8.98 1.98 -8.87
C GLY A 69 -10.33 2.07 -9.55
N LEU A 70 -11.28 2.76 -8.89
CA LEU A 70 -12.68 2.83 -9.30
C LEU A 70 -12.84 3.30 -10.74
N SER A 71 -13.36 2.42 -11.60
CA SER A 71 -13.60 2.67 -13.03
C SER A 71 -12.43 3.37 -13.73
N ALA A 72 -11.20 2.97 -13.42
CA ALA A 72 -10.00 3.63 -13.91
C ALA A 72 -9.92 3.66 -15.45
N GLN A 73 -9.73 4.84 -16.01
CA GLN A 73 -9.63 5.06 -17.46
C GLN A 73 -8.18 4.89 -17.94
N LEU A 74 -8.02 4.47 -19.20
CA LEU A 74 -6.70 4.39 -19.84
C LEU A 74 -6.00 5.75 -19.82
N ALA A 75 -4.69 5.75 -19.57
CA ALA A 75 -3.85 6.93 -19.58
C ALA A 75 -3.17 7.08 -20.94
N ALA A 76 -3.06 8.30 -21.47
CA ALA A 76 -2.51 8.54 -22.80
C ALA A 76 -0.97 8.46 -22.82
N ASP A 77 -0.31 8.90 -21.75
CA ASP A 77 1.14 9.03 -21.70
C ASP A 77 1.81 7.86 -21.00
N VAL A 78 3.12 7.71 -21.24
CA VAL A 78 3.96 6.69 -20.61
C VAL A 78 5.22 7.37 -20.09
N ALA A 79 5.51 7.20 -18.79
CA ALA A 79 6.73 7.73 -18.19
C ALA A 79 7.91 6.80 -18.45
N THR A 80 9.08 7.35 -18.77
CA THR A 80 10.31 6.54 -18.81
C THR A 80 10.83 6.31 -17.39
N ALA A 81 11.24 5.08 -17.11
CA ALA A 81 11.93 4.70 -15.89
C ALA A 81 13.06 3.71 -16.21
N ASN A 82 14.11 3.66 -15.41
CA ASN A 82 15.16 2.66 -15.49
C ASN A 82 15.19 1.82 -14.21
N PRO A 83 15.64 0.56 -14.28
CA PRO A 83 15.91 -0.22 -13.07
C PRO A 83 16.81 0.55 -12.09
N GLY A 84 16.36 0.67 -10.84
CA GLY A 84 17.06 1.43 -9.79
C GLY A 84 16.61 2.89 -9.62
N ASP A 85 15.77 3.43 -10.51
CA ASP A 85 15.18 4.76 -10.31
C ASP A 85 14.28 4.79 -9.05
N SER A 86 14.36 5.88 -8.28
CA SER A 86 13.49 6.09 -7.12
C SER A 86 12.09 6.53 -7.57
N LEU A 87 11.06 5.91 -6.98
CA LEU A 87 9.66 6.30 -7.16
C LEU A 87 9.14 7.00 -5.91
N ALA A 88 8.39 8.09 -6.10
CA ALA A 88 7.64 8.75 -5.03
C ALA A 88 6.21 9.03 -5.47
N PHE A 89 5.27 8.85 -4.56
CA PHE A 89 3.83 8.91 -4.81
C PHE A 89 3.20 10.05 -3.99
N ASP A 90 2.67 11.07 -4.67
CA ASP A 90 1.90 12.16 -4.05
C ASP A 90 0.42 11.79 -4.02
N TRP A 91 -0.08 11.45 -2.84
CA TRP A 91 -1.48 11.14 -2.60
C TRP A 91 -2.20 12.37 -2.07
N ARG A 92 -3.35 12.71 -2.68
CA ARG A 92 -4.19 13.84 -2.25
C ARG A 92 -5.58 13.39 -1.85
N GLY A 93 -6.24 14.24 -1.06
CA GLY A 93 -7.51 13.96 -0.41
C GLY A 93 -7.32 13.38 0.99
N GLY A 94 -8.33 13.60 1.84
CA GLY A 94 -8.41 13.11 3.23
C GLY A 94 -7.30 13.59 4.18
N ASP A 95 -7.57 13.52 5.48
CA ASP A 95 -6.55 13.82 6.50
C ASP A 95 -5.50 12.70 6.58
N ASN A 96 -4.29 13.07 7.04
CA ASN A 96 -3.08 12.24 7.17
C ASN A 96 -3.32 10.87 7.81
N GLN A 97 -3.54 9.85 6.98
CA GLN A 97 -3.71 8.46 7.40
C GLN A 97 -2.51 7.63 6.96
N VAL A 98 -1.88 6.99 7.93
CA VAL A 98 -0.70 6.15 7.68
C VAL A 98 -1.16 4.71 7.49
N CYS A 99 -0.93 4.21 6.29
CA CYS A 99 -1.50 2.99 5.76
C CYS A 99 -0.37 2.10 5.26
N PRO A 100 -0.55 0.77 5.22
CA PRO A 100 0.35 -0.07 4.43
C PRO A 100 0.34 0.43 2.97
N MET A 101 1.54 0.52 2.39
CA MET A 101 1.72 0.82 0.99
C MET A 101 2.29 -0.40 0.30
N LEU A 102 1.53 -0.97 -0.62
CA LEU A 102 1.97 -2.07 -1.46
C LEU A 102 2.20 -1.55 -2.87
N THR A 103 3.33 -1.90 -3.48
CA THR A 103 3.63 -1.52 -4.85
C THR A 103 3.79 -2.76 -5.71
N TYR A 104 2.98 -2.84 -6.76
CA TYR A 104 2.96 -3.94 -7.70
C TYR A 104 3.34 -3.47 -9.10
N MET A 105 3.87 -4.40 -9.90
CA MET A 105 4.13 -4.19 -11.32
C MET A 105 3.50 -5.31 -12.15
N THR A 106 3.11 -5.00 -13.39
CA THR A 106 2.73 -5.99 -14.41
C THR A 106 3.21 -5.56 -15.79
N SER A 107 3.55 -6.53 -16.62
CA SER A 107 3.98 -6.30 -18.00
C SER A 107 2.78 -6.07 -18.92
N CYS A 108 2.81 -5.00 -19.70
CA CYS A 108 1.88 -4.73 -20.81
C CYS A 108 2.13 -5.66 -22.02
N GLY A 109 3.20 -6.46 -21.99
CA GLY A 109 3.60 -7.35 -23.08
C GLY A 109 3.93 -6.58 -24.37
N SER A 110 3.32 -6.98 -25.48
CA SER A 110 3.46 -6.30 -26.79
C SER A 110 2.53 -5.11 -26.95
N THR A 111 1.50 -4.97 -26.11
CA THR A 111 0.53 -3.88 -26.17
C THR A 111 1.13 -2.61 -25.58
N PRO A 112 0.96 -1.44 -26.22
CA PRO A 112 1.28 -0.17 -25.58
C PRO A 112 0.54 -0.04 -24.25
N CYS A 113 1.22 0.37 -23.17
CA CYS A 113 0.56 0.47 -21.86
C CYS A 113 -0.64 1.43 -21.85
N SER A 114 -0.65 2.43 -22.74
CA SER A 114 -1.77 3.34 -22.99
C SER A 114 -3.03 2.68 -23.57
N GLN A 115 -2.92 1.44 -24.05
CA GLN A 115 -4.03 0.64 -24.62
C GLN A 115 -4.23 -0.69 -23.89
N TYR A 116 -3.44 -0.95 -22.84
CA TYR A 116 -3.41 -2.27 -22.20
C TYR A 116 -4.54 -2.43 -21.17
N ASN A 117 -5.36 -3.47 -21.30
CA ASN A 117 -6.33 -3.83 -20.28
C ASN A 117 -5.66 -4.71 -19.20
N SER A 118 -5.70 -4.25 -17.95
CA SER A 118 -5.04 -4.89 -16.82
C SER A 118 -5.94 -5.80 -15.97
N SER A 119 -7.21 -6.02 -16.34
CA SER A 119 -8.17 -6.81 -15.54
C SER A 119 -7.79 -8.29 -15.41
N GLN A 120 -6.91 -8.81 -16.27
CA GLN A 120 -6.40 -10.18 -16.22
C GLN A 120 -4.88 -10.23 -16.13
N SER A 121 -4.26 -9.14 -15.71
CA SER A 121 -2.81 -9.06 -15.57
C SER A 121 -2.29 -9.95 -14.46
N LYS A 122 -1.10 -10.51 -14.70
CA LYS A 122 -0.30 -11.18 -13.68
C LYS A 122 0.64 -10.16 -13.03
N TRP A 123 0.34 -9.81 -11.78
CA TRP A 123 1.06 -8.82 -10.99
C TRP A 123 2.12 -9.47 -10.13
N PHE A 124 3.23 -8.77 -9.90
CA PHE A 124 4.20 -9.13 -8.87
C PHE A 124 4.46 -7.93 -7.96
N LYS A 125 4.72 -8.18 -6.70
CA LYS A 125 4.99 -7.13 -5.71
C LYS A 125 6.46 -6.72 -5.80
N ILE A 126 6.74 -5.42 -5.89
CA ILE A 126 8.12 -4.88 -5.92
C ILE A 126 8.53 -4.18 -4.63
N ALA A 127 7.56 -3.72 -3.85
CA ALA A 127 7.81 -3.11 -2.55
C ALA A 127 6.58 -3.27 -1.66
N GLN A 128 6.84 -3.34 -0.36
CA GLN A 128 5.82 -3.15 0.66
C GLN A 128 6.42 -2.36 1.80
N VAL A 129 5.65 -1.40 2.30
CA VAL A 129 6.02 -0.60 3.46
C VAL A 129 4.86 -0.60 4.43
N GLY A 130 5.20 -0.93 5.66
CA GLY A 130 4.31 -1.01 6.81
C GLY A 130 5.20 -1.23 8.01
N GLN A 131 5.04 -0.42 9.04
CA GLN A 131 5.85 -0.44 10.26
C GLN A 131 7.36 -0.18 10.04
N VAL A 132 7.83 1.04 10.34
CA VAL A 132 9.25 1.29 10.64
C VAL A 132 9.40 1.50 12.15
N SER A 133 10.09 0.54 12.78
CA SER A 133 10.54 0.48 14.18
C SER A 133 10.36 1.76 15.03
N SER A 134 9.19 1.91 15.66
CA SER A 134 8.97 2.75 16.87
C SER A 134 7.54 2.65 17.43
N GLY A 135 6.78 1.59 17.12
CA GLY A 135 5.49 1.35 17.76
C GLY A 135 4.37 2.33 17.40
N VAL A 136 4.55 3.17 16.38
CA VAL A 136 3.48 3.97 15.80
C VAL A 136 3.51 3.75 14.30
N TRP A 137 2.38 3.23 13.79
CA TRP A 137 1.98 3.12 12.38
C TRP A 137 2.21 1.79 11.61
N ALA A 138 1.34 0.84 11.90
CA ALA A 138 0.27 0.38 10.97
C ALA A 138 -1.14 0.51 11.63
N GLN A 139 -1.19 0.93 12.90
CA GLN A 139 -2.29 0.64 13.82
C GLN A 139 -3.40 1.70 13.85
N GLN A 140 -3.22 2.84 13.18
CA GLN A 140 -4.20 3.92 13.16
C GLN A 140 -5.02 4.00 11.87
N ALA A 141 -4.71 3.17 10.86
CA ALA A 141 -5.45 3.14 9.60
C ALA A 141 -6.15 1.80 9.34
N VAL A 142 -6.69 1.16 10.40
CA VAL A 142 -7.40 -0.13 10.29
C VAL A 142 -8.69 -0.14 11.14
N MET A 143 -9.45 0.96 11.13
CA MET A 143 -10.65 1.10 11.99
C MET A 143 -11.84 0.25 11.52
N GLU A 144 -12.05 0.10 10.21
CA GLU A 144 -13.16 -0.68 9.64
C GLU A 144 -12.77 -2.13 9.33
N ALA A 145 -11.47 -2.43 9.26
CA ALA A 145 -10.94 -3.77 9.05
C ALA A 145 -11.01 -4.66 10.31
N VAL A 146 -11.66 -4.20 11.38
CA VAL A 146 -12.17 -5.06 12.47
C VAL A 146 -13.46 -5.80 12.07
N SER A 147 -13.94 -5.59 10.84
CA SER A 147 -15.07 -6.30 10.25
C SER A 147 -14.68 -6.86 8.88
N VAL A 148 -15.13 -8.09 8.60
CA VAL A 148 -14.88 -8.74 7.31
C VAL A 148 -15.52 -7.91 6.20
N GLY A 149 -14.73 -7.59 5.17
CA GLY A 149 -15.15 -6.72 4.06
C GLY A 149 -15.15 -5.23 4.39
N GLY A 150 -14.73 -4.83 5.59
CA GLY A 150 -14.61 -3.43 5.99
C GLY A 150 -13.33 -2.73 5.52
N ALA A 151 -12.35 -3.49 5.01
CA ALA A 151 -11.13 -2.93 4.43
C ALA A 151 -11.42 -2.03 3.22
N GLU A 152 -10.72 -0.90 3.17
CA GLU A 152 -10.86 0.11 2.12
C GLU A 152 -9.59 0.19 1.29
N PHE A 153 -9.67 -0.11 0.00
CA PHE A 153 -8.54 -0.13 -0.91
C PHE A 153 -8.54 1.12 -1.80
N TYR A 154 -7.37 1.71 -2.02
CA TYR A 154 -7.14 2.84 -2.91
C TYR A 154 -6.11 2.45 -3.95
N PRO A 155 -6.48 1.64 -4.97
CA PRO A 155 -5.57 1.29 -6.04
C PRO A 155 -5.38 2.47 -7.00
N ALA A 156 -4.19 2.63 -7.53
CA ALA A 156 -3.91 3.60 -8.59
C ALA A 156 -2.88 3.07 -9.58
N CYS A 157 -3.19 3.18 -10.89
CA CYS A 157 -2.32 2.71 -11.97
C CYS A 157 -1.51 3.82 -12.63
N SER A 158 -0.19 3.62 -12.79
CA SER A 158 0.67 4.47 -13.63
C SER A 158 1.37 3.67 -14.74
N GLN A 159 1.62 4.29 -15.88
CA GLN A 159 2.18 3.65 -17.06
C GLN A 159 3.66 3.99 -17.26
N LEU A 160 4.50 2.96 -17.33
CA LEU A 160 5.95 3.08 -17.41
C LEU A 160 6.52 2.40 -18.67
N GLN A 161 7.53 3.03 -19.25
CA GLN A 161 8.43 2.45 -20.23
C GLN A 161 9.76 2.21 -19.53
N VAL A 162 10.05 0.94 -19.22
CA VAL A 162 11.24 0.53 -18.47
C VAL A 162 12.39 0.29 -19.43
N GLY A 163 13.45 1.09 -19.31
CA GLY A 163 14.70 0.96 -20.06
C GLY A 163 15.68 -0.04 -19.45
N GLY A 164 16.97 0.15 -19.76
CA GLY A 164 18.06 -0.68 -19.25
C GLY A 164 18.28 -1.99 -20.02
N SER A 165 19.36 -2.69 -19.67
CA SER A 165 19.76 -3.98 -20.28
C SER A 165 19.62 -5.15 -19.30
N GLN A 166 19.07 -4.92 -18.11
CA GLN A 166 18.86 -5.95 -17.11
C GLN A 166 17.72 -6.89 -17.54
N THR A 167 17.89 -8.19 -17.30
CA THR A 167 16.95 -9.23 -17.75
C THR A 167 16.08 -9.81 -16.63
N GLY A 168 16.45 -9.57 -15.36
CA GLY A 168 15.75 -10.09 -14.18
C GLY A 168 14.26 -9.74 -14.17
N GLY A 169 13.43 -10.69 -13.75
CA GLY A 169 11.97 -10.57 -13.71
C GLY A 169 11.38 -11.58 -12.72
N PRO A 170 10.06 -11.51 -12.47
CA PRO A 170 9.41 -12.39 -11.51
C PRO A 170 9.38 -13.84 -12.00
N THR A 171 9.37 -14.79 -11.07
CA THR A 171 9.01 -16.19 -11.35
C THR A 171 7.49 -16.37 -11.35
N GLU A 172 6.99 -17.49 -11.89
CA GLU A 172 5.54 -17.73 -12.00
C GLU A 172 4.84 -17.82 -10.62
N ASP A 173 5.55 -18.29 -9.60
CA ASP A 173 5.09 -18.37 -8.20
C ASP A 173 5.09 -17.01 -7.48
N GLU A 174 5.72 -15.98 -8.06
CA GLU A 174 5.67 -14.59 -7.57
C GLU A 174 4.53 -13.78 -8.20
N LEU A 175 3.79 -14.38 -9.15
CA LEU A 175 2.70 -13.74 -9.86
C LEU A 175 1.35 -13.98 -9.17
N CYS A 176 0.53 -12.93 -9.12
CA CYS A 176 -0.83 -12.96 -8.58
C CYS A 176 -1.82 -12.20 -9.48
N LEU A 177 -3.11 -12.35 -9.20
CA LEU A 177 -4.18 -11.56 -9.83
C LEU A 177 -4.69 -10.49 -8.88
N LEU A 178 -5.14 -9.36 -9.42
CA LEU A 178 -5.89 -8.34 -8.67
C LEU A 178 -7.18 -8.07 -9.45
N PRO A 179 -8.37 -8.44 -8.93
CA PRO A 179 -8.62 -9.21 -7.71
C PRO A 179 -8.10 -10.66 -7.77
N GLY A 180 -7.88 -11.28 -6.60
CA GLY A 180 -7.48 -12.69 -6.45
C GLY A 180 -6.32 -12.94 -5.48
N ALA A 181 -5.42 -11.96 -5.30
CA ALA A 181 -4.29 -12.05 -4.37
C ALA A 181 -4.68 -11.84 -2.90
N TYR A 182 -5.87 -11.30 -2.66
CA TYR A 182 -6.35 -10.88 -1.35
C TYR A 182 -7.62 -11.66 -0.97
N SER A 183 -7.78 -11.94 0.32
CA SER A 183 -9.02 -12.40 0.94
C SER A 183 -9.52 -11.40 1.97
N ASP A 184 -10.84 -11.21 2.06
CA ASP A 184 -11.46 -10.37 3.11
C ASP A 184 -11.15 -10.88 4.53
N THR A 185 -10.59 -12.09 4.66
CA THR A 185 -10.16 -12.71 5.93
C THR A 185 -8.64 -12.76 6.12
N ASP A 186 -7.85 -12.17 5.22
CA ASP A 186 -6.40 -12.14 5.41
C ASP A 186 -6.08 -11.35 6.70
N PRO A 187 -5.14 -11.79 7.55
CA PRO A 187 -4.82 -11.09 8.81
C PRO A 187 -4.37 -9.63 8.62
N GLY A 188 -3.88 -9.29 7.44
CA GLY A 188 -3.54 -7.92 7.06
C GLY A 188 -4.69 -7.07 6.58
N ILE A 189 -5.87 -7.67 6.34
CA ILE A 189 -7.10 -7.07 5.76
C ILE A 189 -8.24 -7.11 6.78
N TYR A 190 -8.37 -8.20 7.54
CA TYR A 190 -9.27 -8.34 8.68
C TYR A 190 -8.46 -8.64 9.93
N ASP A 191 -8.40 -7.65 10.81
CA ASP A 191 -7.70 -7.73 12.09
C ASP A 191 -8.62 -7.20 13.20
N PRO A 192 -9.42 -8.07 13.84
CA PRO A 192 -10.32 -7.67 14.93
C PRO A 192 -9.56 -7.23 16.19
N ASP A 193 -8.29 -7.61 16.31
CA ASP A 193 -7.46 -7.43 17.51
C ASP A 193 -6.46 -6.27 17.34
N ILE A 194 -6.53 -5.51 16.25
CA ILE A 194 -5.54 -4.47 15.93
C ILE A 194 -5.41 -3.38 17.00
N TYR A 195 -6.45 -3.17 17.82
CA TYR A 195 -6.46 -2.20 18.91
C TYR A 195 -6.01 -2.76 20.26
N ASP A 196 -5.79 -4.07 20.33
CA ASP A 196 -5.46 -4.72 21.58
C ASP A 196 -3.99 -4.49 21.93
N PRO A 197 -3.70 -4.28 23.23
CA PRO A 197 -2.32 -4.19 23.68
C PRO A 197 -1.61 -5.51 23.41
N GLY A 198 -0.54 -5.45 22.61
CA GLY A 198 0.19 -6.65 22.20
C GLY A 198 -0.38 -7.33 20.95
N ALA A 199 -1.18 -6.62 20.15
CA ALA A 199 -1.58 -7.06 18.81
C ALA A 199 -0.38 -7.62 18.02
N ALA A 200 -0.64 -8.66 17.23
CA ALA A 200 0.38 -9.30 16.43
C ALA A 200 1.03 -8.30 15.46
N PRO A 201 2.29 -8.54 15.04
CA PRO A 201 2.89 -7.76 13.96
C PRO A 201 2.02 -7.81 12.71
N TYR A 202 1.91 -6.67 12.02
CA TYR A 202 1.13 -6.56 10.79
C TYR A 202 1.67 -7.53 9.73
N ILE A 203 0.77 -8.30 9.12
CA ILE A 203 1.11 -9.25 8.05
C ILE A 203 0.60 -8.67 6.74
N PHE A 204 1.50 -8.39 5.79
CA PHE A 204 1.09 -7.84 4.50
C PHE A 204 0.27 -8.86 3.69
N PRO A 205 -0.84 -8.44 3.06
CA PRO A 205 -1.59 -9.30 2.17
C PRO A 205 -0.88 -9.49 0.82
N GLY A 206 -1.32 -10.49 0.06
CA GLY A 206 -0.76 -10.83 -1.26
C GLY A 206 0.62 -11.51 -1.22
N PRO A 207 1.23 -11.74 -2.40
CA PRO A 207 2.49 -12.48 -2.51
C PRO A 207 3.66 -11.75 -1.83
N PRO A 208 4.78 -12.43 -1.55
CA PRO A 208 6.01 -11.76 -1.12
C PRO A 208 6.51 -10.75 -2.16
N VAL A 209 7.40 -9.84 -1.75
CA VAL A 209 8.15 -9.00 -2.70
C VAL A 209 8.98 -9.92 -3.59
N ALA A 210 8.88 -9.75 -4.90
CA ALA A 210 9.60 -10.55 -5.89
C ALA A 210 11.11 -10.47 -5.64
N ALA A 211 11.78 -11.62 -5.68
CA ALA A 211 13.17 -11.77 -5.27
C ALA A 211 14.12 -10.86 -6.07
N PHE A 212 13.81 -10.63 -7.35
CA PHE A 212 14.62 -9.77 -8.21
C PHE A 212 14.47 -8.27 -7.89
N ALA A 213 13.38 -7.86 -7.23
CA ALA A 213 13.15 -6.49 -6.76
C ALA A 213 13.70 -6.29 -5.33
N GLY A 214 13.75 -7.36 -4.54
CA GLY A 214 14.20 -7.37 -3.16
C GLY A 214 15.72 -7.46 -3.01
N GLY A 215 16.45 -6.39 -3.34
CA GLY A 215 17.82 -6.23 -2.83
C GLY A 215 17.81 -6.16 -1.30
N ASP A 216 18.28 -7.21 -0.62
CA ASP A 216 18.61 -7.30 0.82
C ASP A 216 17.49 -7.08 1.87
N ALA A 217 16.21 -7.19 1.53
CA ALA A 217 15.10 -7.06 2.49
C ALA A 217 14.18 -8.29 2.55
N ALA A 218 14.76 -9.48 2.77
CA ALA A 218 14.00 -10.66 3.18
C ALA A 218 13.80 -10.63 4.70
N GLY A 219 12.66 -10.15 5.17
CA GLY A 219 12.38 -10.11 6.60
C GLY A 219 11.03 -9.49 7.00
N THR A 220 9.94 -9.85 6.35
CA THR A 220 8.58 -9.57 6.85
C THR A 220 7.70 -10.80 6.62
N SER A 221 6.96 -11.18 7.66
CA SER A 221 5.97 -12.26 7.63
C SER A 221 4.93 -12.01 6.56
N HIS A 222 4.72 -13.01 5.69
CA HIS A 222 3.75 -13.03 4.60
C HIS A 222 2.81 -14.22 4.81
N VAL A 223 1.56 -14.13 4.34
CA VAL A 223 0.67 -15.30 4.25
C VAL A 223 0.87 -15.95 2.88
N PRO A 224 1.14 -17.27 2.81
CA PRO A 224 1.20 -17.97 1.53
C PRO A 224 -0.20 -18.09 0.90
N ALA A 225 -0.28 -17.93 -0.42
CA ALA A 225 -1.50 -18.20 -1.18
C ALA A 225 -1.87 -19.69 -1.06
N ALA A 226 -3.14 -20.00 -0.79
CA ALA A 226 -3.62 -21.36 -0.59
C ALA A 226 -3.43 -22.23 -1.85
N GLY A 227 -2.58 -23.25 -1.74
CA GLY A 227 -2.38 -24.31 -2.73
C GLY A 227 -1.79 -25.56 -2.07
N SER A 228 -2.46 -26.71 -2.23
CA SER A 228 -2.16 -27.98 -1.56
C SER A 228 -0.98 -28.76 -2.16
N GLY A 229 -0.12 -29.30 -1.28
CA GLY A 229 0.44 -30.65 -1.40
C GLY A 229 1.95 -30.80 -1.65
N GLY A 230 2.66 -31.45 -0.71
CA GLY A 230 3.82 -32.31 -1.00
C GLY A 230 5.13 -32.03 -0.23
N SER A 231 5.52 -32.98 0.63
CA SER A 231 6.70 -33.05 1.50
C SER A 231 8.05 -33.17 0.76
N ASP A 232 9.15 -32.63 1.30
CA ASP A 232 10.21 -33.40 2.02
C ASP A 232 11.55 -32.66 2.26
N SER A 233 12.05 -32.83 3.50
CA SER A 233 13.43 -32.92 4.02
C SER A 233 14.58 -31.94 3.64
N THR A 234 15.05 -31.23 4.68
CA THR A 234 16.40 -31.22 5.30
C THR A 234 17.67 -31.27 4.43
N SER A 235 18.51 -30.20 4.49
CA SER A 235 19.89 -30.24 5.04
C SER A 235 20.66 -28.92 4.87
N SER A 236 21.62 -28.75 5.77
CA SER A 236 22.42 -27.58 6.16
C SER A 236 23.69 -27.32 5.34
N SER A 237 24.18 -26.06 5.28
CA SER A 237 25.45 -25.58 5.91
C SER A 237 26.16 -24.38 5.21
N SER A 238 26.31 -23.31 5.99
CA SER A 238 27.44 -22.38 6.24
C SER A 238 28.48 -21.88 5.19
N SER A 239 28.83 -20.59 5.43
CA SER A 239 30.17 -19.91 5.39
C SER A 239 30.45 -19.02 4.14
N SER A 240 30.39 -17.67 4.27
CA SER A 240 31.47 -16.70 4.65
C SER A 240 32.53 -16.52 3.54
N SER A 241 33.00 -15.35 3.08
CA SER A 241 33.20 -14.04 3.70
C SER A 241 33.74 -13.01 2.68
N SER A 242 33.53 -11.72 3.00
CA SER A 242 34.38 -10.53 2.79
C SER A 242 34.84 -10.08 1.39
N SER A 243 34.55 -8.81 1.03
CA SER A 243 35.52 -7.70 1.14
C SER A 243 35.03 -6.34 0.61
N SER A 244 35.14 -5.32 1.47
CA SER A 244 35.74 -3.99 1.23
C SER A 244 35.14 -2.99 0.20
N SER A 245 34.52 -1.90 0.70
CA SER A 245 35.04 -0.50 0.59
C SER A 245 33.98 0.62 0.38
N LYS A 246 34.16 1.70 1.16
CA LYS A 246 33.86 3.13 0.89
C LYS A 246 32.42 3.64 1.07
N SER A 247 32.33 4.74 1.81
CA SER A 247 31.15 5.30 2.46
C SER A 247 30.18 6.01 1.52
N VAL A 248 28.92 5.62 1.60
CA VAL A 248 27.72 6.36 1.16
C VAL A 248 26.71 6.27 2.32
N CYS A 249 25.97 7.35 2.58
CA CYS A 249 25.07 7.47 3.74
C CYS A 249 24.06 6.30 3.78
N LYS A 250 24.22 5.37 4.74
CA LYS A 250 23.34 4.22 4.98
C LYS A 250 22.51 4.45 6.24
N LEU A 251 21.26 3.98 6.21
CA LEU A 251 20.37 3.86 7.36
C LEU A 251 21.07 3.06 8.47
N GLN A 252 21.40 3.68 9.60
CA GLN A 252 22.02 2.98 10.73
C GLN A 252 20.94 2.35 11.63
N LYS A 253 21.03 1.03 11.82
CA LYS A 253 20.39 0.31 12.92
C LYS A 253 21.15 0.64 14.20
N GLN A 254 20.56 1.46 15.08
CA GLN A 254 21.19 1.84 16.33
C GLN A 254 21.01 0.72 17.37
N THR A 255 22.13 0.21 17.87
CA THR A 255 22.21 -0.74 18.97
C THR A 255 21.71 -0.07 20.26
N THR A 256 20.90 -0.83 21.00
CA THR A 256 20.30 -0.52 22.30
C THR A 256 21.26 0.09 23.32
N LEU A 257 20.86 1.23 23.87
CA LEU A 257 21.21 1.68 25.23
C LEU A 257 19.90 1.86 25.99
N ALA A 258 19.66 0.94 26.93
CA ALA A 258 18.54 1.01 27.85
C ALA A 258 18.70 2.25 28.74
N THR A 259 17.66 3.09 28.83
CA THR A 259 17.48 3.94 30.00
C THR A 259 16.00 3.95 30.38
N ASP A 260 15.78 3.51 31.60
CA ASP A 260 14.55 3.43 32.36
C ASP A 260 13.92 4.82 32.56
N THR A 261 12.63 4.96 32.26
CA THR A 261 11.73 5.84 33.00
C THR A 261 10.29 5.38 32.80
N SER A 262 9.86 4.53 33.72
CA SER A 262 8.46 4.42 34.13
C SER A 262 7.93 5.78 34.59
N SER A 263 6.68 6.10 34.20
CA SER A 263 5.84 7.24 34.62
C SER A 263 5.51 8.18 33.46
N PHE A 264 4.33 8.00 32.87
CA PHE A 264 3.37 9.05 32.48
C PHE A 264 2.20 8.41 31.70
N TYR A 265 1.61 7.35 32.26
CA TYR A 265 0.26 6.92 31.86
C TYR A 265 -0.75 7.86 32.54
N ARG A 266 -1.15 8.95 31.85
CA ARG A 266 -2.41 9.64 32.16
C ARG A 266 -3.29 9.67 30.92
N ASN A 267 -4.36 8.89 31.04
CA ASN A 267 -5.50 8.80 30.15
C ASN A 267 -6.03 10.18 29.74
N HIS A 268 -5.97 10.48 28.44
CA HIS A 268 -7.00 11.24 27.76
C HIS A 268 -7.32 10.56 26.42
N ARG A 269 -8.23 9.58 26.48
CA ARG A 269 -8.91 9.03 25.30
C ARG A 269 -9.83 10.11 24.70
N ARG A 270 -9.27 11.01 23.89
CA ARG A 270 -10.03 11.58 22.78
C ARG A 270 -9.92 10.59 21.63
N ARG A 271 -10.95 9.74 21.45
CA ARG A 271 -11.09 8.92 20.25
C ARG A 271 -11.30 9.87 19.09
N ARG A 272 -10.22 10.28 18.42
CA ARG A 272 -10.31 10.79 17.05
C ARG A 272 -10.71 9.58 16.21
N LEU A 273 -11.85 9.67 15.53
CA LEU A 273 -12.20 8.74 14.47
C LEU A 273 -11.11 8.89 13.41
N PHE A 274 -10.30 7.86 13.25
CA PHE A 274 -9.46 7.68 12.07
C PHE A 274 -10.16 6.62 11.20
N THR A 275 -9.78 6.50 9.95
CA THR A 275 -10.44 5.66 8.95
C THR A 275 -9.44 4.63 8.45
N SER A 276 -9.92 3.48 7.96
CA SER A 276 -9.04 2.38 7.54
C SER A 276 -8.63 2.56 6.10
N LEU A 277 -7.36 2.58 5.70
CA LEU A 277 -7.01 2.65 4.27
C LEU A 277 -5.86 1.72 3.90
N PHE A 278 -5.95 1.13 2.71
CA PHE A 278 -4.86 0.44 2.01
C PHE A 278 -4.52 1.26 0.77
N ARG A 279 -3.28 1.72 0.65
CA ARG A 279 -2.82 2.43 -0.54
C ARG A 279 -2.03 1.47 -1.41
N ASP A 280 -2.70 0.92 -2.40
CA ASP A 280 -2.07 0.04 -3.36
C ASP A 280 -1.67 0.86 -4.59
N VAL A 281 -0.38 0.87 -4.91
CA VAL A 281 0.10 1.46 -6.15
C VAL A 281 0.43 0.34 -7.12
N THR A 282 -0.26 0.35 -8.26
CA THR A 282 -0.02 -0.59 -9.35
C THR A 282 0.68 0.13 -10.50
N LEU A 283 1.72 -0.48 -11.04
CA LEU A 283 2.50 0.08 -12.14
C LEU A 283 2.40 -0.84 -13.35
N LEU A 284 1.89 -0.30 -14.45
CA LEU A 284 1.85 -0.98 -15.74
C LEU A 284 3.15 -0.66 -16.46
N TYR A 285 3.94 -1.65 -16.81
CA TYR A 285 5.20 -1.39 -17.49
C TYR A 285 5.33 -2.14 -18.80
N ARG A 286 6.09 -1.54 -19.73
CA ARG A 286 6.61 -2.22 -20.90
C ARG A 286 8.11 -2.08 -20.91
N ARG A 287 8.86 -3.15 -21.22
CA ARG A 287 10.30 -3.05 -21.45
C ARG A 287 10.56 -2.36 -22.79
N SER A 288 11.56 -1.49 -22.85
CA SER A 288 12.06 -0.97 -24.12
C SER A 288 12.75 -2.09 -24.85
N SER A 289 12.39 -2.33 -26.11
CA SER A 289 13.23 -3.10 -27.01
C SER A 289 14.57 -2.39 -27.12
N ALA A 290 15.65 -3.11 -26.82
CA ALA A 290 17.02 -2.68 -27.09
C ALA A 290 17.24 -2.49 -28.60
#